data_AF-A0A833E849-F1
#
_entry.id   AF-A0A833E849-F1
#
_cell.length_a   1.000
_cell.length_b   1.000
_cell.length_c   1.000
_cell.angle_alpha   90.00
_cell.angle_beta   90.00
_cell.angle_gamma   90.00
#
_symmetry.space_group_name_H-M   'P 1'
#
loop_
_entity.id
_entity.type
_entity.pdbx_description
1 polymer ?
#
loop_
_entity_poly.entity_id
_entity_poly.type
_entity_poly.pdbx_seq_one_letter_code
_entity_poly.pdbx_strand_id
1 'polypeptide(L)'
;MSNRAFLFGSAIVVVVLVALVFFMFFPATEVKSYEVELSDFVFVLKDGEFPIKVKVGETIRFKIRNVGGFEHEFMIVTADMKDKMADEALDLINSLMDMGLSGEDLLEEFEKRFETHHEEEGVLLEVVLEPGEETVVEIVFEEPGTCY
;
A
#
# COMPACT_ATOMS: atom_id res chain seq x y z
N MET A 1 -55.08 -26.93 14.42
CA MET A 1 -54.18 -25.86 13.93
C MET A 1 -53.36 -25.37 15.12
N SER A 2 -52.03 -25.55 15.15
CA SER A 2 -51.08 -24.59 15.78
C SER A 2 -49.63 -25.09 15.94
N ASN A 3 -49.27 -26.36 15.71
CA ASN A 3 -47.88 -26.79 15.93
C ASN A 3 -46.86 -26.23 14.93
N ARG A 4 -47.30 -25.81 13.72
CA ARG A 4 -46.40 -25.23 12.71
C ARG A 4 -45.95 -23.82 13.07
N ALA A 5 -46.84 -22.98 13.60
CA ALA A 5 -46.50 -21.61 13.98
C ALA A 5 -45.46 -21.56 15.12
N PHE A 6 -45.54 -22.49 16.06
CA PHE A 6 -44.60 -22.58 17.18
C PHE A 6 -43.20 -23.04 16.75
N LEU A 7 -43.12 -24.01 15.82
CA LEU A 7 -41.86 -24.47 15.22
C LEU A 7 -41.17 -23.41 14.36
N PHE A 8 -41.93 -22.57 13.65
CA PHE A 8 -41.36 -21.45 12.89
C PHE A 8 -40.83 -20.34 13.80
N GLY A 9 -41.53 -20.04 14.90
CA GLY A 9 -41.06 -19.05 15.88
C GLY A 9 -39.75 -19.46 16.57
N SER A 10 -39.62 -20.72 16.97
CA SER A 10 -38.40 -21.22 17.64
C SER A 10 -37.19 -21.27 16.70
N ALA A 11 -37.39 -21.65 15.43
CA ALA A 11 -36.31 -21.68 14.44
C ALA A 11 -35.71 -20.29 14.20
N ILE A 12 -36.54 -19.25 14.12
CA ILE A 12 -36.09 -17.86 13.94
C ILE A 12 -35.25 -17.40 15.14
N VAL A 13 -35.69 -17.70 16.36
CA VAL A 13 -34.97 -17.34 17.59
C VAL A 13 -33.59 -18.01 17.65
N VAL A 14 -33.49 -19.28 17.23
CA VAL A 14 -32.20 -20.00 17.18
C VAL A 14 -31.25 -19.37 16.16
N VAL A 15 -31.74 -19.03 14.96
CA VAL A 15 -30.91 -18.39 13.92
C VAL A 15 -30.40 -17.02 14.38
N VAL A 16 -31.26 -16.22 15.02
CA VAL A 16 -30.86 -14.91 15.58
C VAL A 16 -29.83 -15.07 16.70
N LEU A 17 -29.99 -16.05 17.59
CA LEU A 17 -29.02 -16.33 18.65
C LEU A 17 -27.66 -16.78 18.08
N VAL A 18 -27.67 -17.65 17.08
CA VAL A 18 -26.43 -18.11 16.41
C VAL A 18 -25.74 -16.94 15.70
N ALA A 19 -26.49 -16.07 15.01
CA ALA A 19 -25.93 -14.88 14.38
C ALA A 19 -25.34 -13.90 15.41
N LEU A 20 -26.03 -13.67 16.54
CA LEU A 20 -25.52 -12.80 17.62
C LEU A 20 -24.26 -13.36 18.27
N VAL A 21 -24.22 -14.68 18.51
CA VAL A 21 -23.02 -15.38 18.99
C VAL A 21 -21.89 -15.23 17.98
N PHE A 22 -22.17 -15.46 16.69
CA PHE A 22 -21.18 -15.30 15.63
C PHE A 22 -20.60 -13.87 15.60
N PHE A 23 -21.43 -12.83 15.63
CA PHE A 23 -20.95 -11.44 15.69
C PHE A 23 -20.22 -11.08 17.00
N MET A 24 -20.55 -11.73 18.12
CA MET A 24 -19.84 -11.54 19.39
C MET A 24 -18.43 -12.17 19.37
N PHE A 25 -18.25 -13.29 18.67
CA PHE A 25 -16.97 -14.02 18.64
C PHE A 25 -16.10 -13.71 17.42
N PHE A 26 -16.68 -13.13 16.37
CA PHE A 26 -15.97 -12.67 15.17
C PHE A 26 -16.13 -11.15 15.04
N PRO A 27 -15.37 -10.35 15.80
CA PRO A 27 -15.32 -8.91 15.55
C PRO A 27 -14.91 -8.70 14.10
N ALA A 28 -15.59 -7.78 13.40
CA ALA A 28 -15.12 -7.31 12.10
C ALA A 28 -13.66 -6.87 12.28
N THR A 29 -12.74 -7.47 11.53
CA THR A 29 -11.34 -7.05 11.51
C THR A 29 -11.31 -5.58 11.13
N GLU A 30 -10.96 -4.73 12.09
CA GLU A 30 -10.88 -3.30 11.89
C GLU A 30 -9.72 -3.05 10.91
N VAL A 31 -10.05 -2.73 9.67
CA VAL A 31 -9.04 -2.42 8.65
C VAL A 31 -8.41 -1.10 9.03
N LYS A 32 -7.12 -1.14 9.41
CA LYS A 32 -6.37 0.09 9.65
C LYS A 32 -6.23 0.85 8.34
N SER A 33 -6.59 2.12 8.36
CA SER A 33 -6.53 3.00 7.20
C SER A 33 -5.53 4.12 7.44
N TYR A 34 -4.70 4.39 6.46
CA TYR A 34 -3.70 5.45 6.45
C TYR A 34 -3.93 6.36 5.24
N GLU A 35 -3.85 7.67 5.42
CA GLU A 35 -3.90 8.64 4.32
C GLU A 35 -2.49 9.19 4.05
N VAL A 36 -2.04 9.02 2.81
CA VAL A 36 -0.71 9.40 2.32
C VAL A 36 -0.88 10.49 1.27
N GLU A 37 -0.24 11.64 1.48
CA GLU A 37 -0.13 12.70 0.49
C GLU A 37 1.27 12.70 -0.13
N LEU A 38 1.33 12.57 -1.45
CA LEU A 38 2.54 12.68 -2.26
C LEU A 38 2.68 14.14 -2.74
N SER A 39 3.79 14.78 -2.40
CA SER A 39 4.16 16.10 -2.90
C SER A 39 5.50 16.00 -3.64
N ASP A 40 5.87 17.06 -4.36
CA ASP A 40 7.03 17.08 -5.27
C ASP A 40 8.35 16.56 -4.68
N PHE A 41 8.53 16.65 -3.36
CA PHE A 41 9.79 16.25 -2.71
C PHE A 41 9.62 15.40 -1.45
N VAL A 42 8.38 15.22 -0.96
CA VAL A 42 8.10 14.50 0.27
C VAL A 42 6.75 13.81 0.22
N PHE A 43 6.64 12.64 0.86
CA PHE A 43 5.36 12.05 1.20
C PHE A 43 5.05 12.27 2.68
N VAL A 44 3.77 12.48 3.00
CA VAL A 44 3.31 12.77 4.37
C VAL A 44 2.17 11.84 4.74
N LEU A 45 2.26 11.24 5.92
CA LEU A 45 1.17 10.50 6.55
C LEU A 45 0.29 11.49 7.33
N LYS A 46 -0.99 11.65 6.96
CA LYS A 46 -1.89 12.63 7.61
C LYS A 46 -2.18 12.32 9.06
N ASP A 47 -2.53 11.06 9.34
CA ASP A 47 -3.02 10.60 10.63
C ASP A 47 -2.06 9.60 11.29
N GLY A 48 -0.77 9.94 11.36
CA GLY A 48 0.21 9.10 12.01
C GLY A 48 1.66 9.58 11.86
N GLU A 49 2.58 8.70 12.24
CA GLU A 49 4.02 8.91 12.07
C GLU A 49 4.65 7.62 11.51
N PHE A 50 5.72 7.78 10.75
CA PHE A 50 6.59 6.67 10.40
C PHE A 50 7.50 6.32 11.60
N PRO A 51 7.83 5.03 11.82
CA PRO A 51 7.38 3.86 11.06
C PRO A 51 5.99 3.36 11.49
N ILE A 52 5.24 2.79 10.54
CA ILE A 52 3.96 2.14 10.80
C ILE A 52 4.19 0.72 11.33
N LYS A 53 3.53 0.36 12.44
CA LYS A 53 3.60 -1.00 13.02
C LYS A 53 2.36 -1.81 12.68
N VAL A 54 2.56 -2.88 11.93
CA VAL A 54 1.50 -3.79 11.43
C VAL A 54 1.72 -5.20 11.97
N LYS A 55 0.64 -5.96 12.17
CA LYS A 55 0.74 -7.39 12.46
C LYS A 55 0.72 -8.18 11.15
N VAL A 56 1.43 -9.30 11.13
CA VAL A 56 1.34 -10.27 10.02
C VAL A 56 -0.11 -10.73 9.87
N GLY A 57 -0.59 -10.79 8.63
CA GLY A 57 -1.97 -11.12 8.27
C GLY A 57 -3.00 -10.02 8.50
N GLU A 58 -2.58 -8.83 8.93
CA GLU A 58 -3.45 -7.65 9.04
C GLU A 58 -3.62 -6.99 7.67
N THR A 59 -4.86 -6.69 7.29
CA THR A 59 -5.16 -5.88 6.10
C THR A 59 -5.01 -4.41 6.44
N ILE A 60 -4.14 -3.73 5.68
CA ILE A 60 -3.91 -2.30 5.78
C ILE A 60 -4.43 -1.63 4.53
N ARG A 61 -5.19 -0.54 4.71
CA ARG A 61 -5.69 0.30 3.63
C ARG A 61 -4.87 1.57 3.56
N PHE A 62 -4.36 1.89 2.37
CA PHE A 62 -3.75 3.19 2.08
C PHE A 62 -4.66 3.96 1.15
N LYS A 63 -5.07 5.16 1.59
CA LYS A 63 -5.65 6.17 0.72
C LYS A 63 -4.52 7.10 0.30
N ILE A 64 -4.12 7.01 -0.96
CA ILE A 64 -2.95 7.73 -1.48
C ILE A 64 -3.46 8.83 -2.39
N ARG A 65 -2.93 10.04 -2.22
CA ARG A 65 -3.29 11.19 -3.02
C ARG A 65 -2.05 11.93 -3.49
N ASN A 66 -1.99 12.23 -4.78
CA ASN A 66 -0.99 13.14 -5.32
C ASN A 66 -1.48 14.59 -5.18
N VAL A 67 -0.80 15.37 -4.35
CA VAL A 67 -1.02 16.81 -4.15
C VAL A 67 0.09 17.66 -4.79
N GLY A 68 1.08 17.02 -5.42
CA GLY A 68 2.17 17.64 -6.15
C GLY A 68 1.79 18.12 -7.56
N GLY A 69 2.75 18.75 -8.22
CA GLY A 69 2.63 19.23 -9.60
C GLY A 69 3.11 18.27 -10.68
N PHE A 70 3.66 17.11 -10.28
CA PHE A 70 4.21 16.08 -11.17
C PHE A 70 3.53 14.74 -10.94
N GLU A 71 3.71 13.81 -11.88
CA GLU A 71 3.39 12.40 -11.65
C GLU A 71 4.23 11.88 -10.48
N HIS A 72 3.62 11.08 -9.61
CA HIS A 72 4.29 10.51 -8.45
C HIS A 72 4.01 9.02 -8.35
N GLU A 73 5.08 8.27 -8.08
CA GLU A 73 5.02 6.85 -7.78
C GLU A 73 5.06 6.62 -6.26
N PHE A 74 4.20 5.73 -5.78
CA PHE A 74 4.22 5.22 -4.41
C PHE A 74 4.47 3.71 -4.44
N MET A 75 5.56 3.30 -3.81
CA MET A 75 5.94 1.90 -3.69
C MET A 75 6.00 1.46 -2.23
N ILE A 76 5.70 0.19 -1.99
CA ILE A 76 6.12 -0.51 -0.77
C ILE A 76 7.05 -1.63 -1.19
N VAL A 77 8.29 -1.60 -0.69
CA VAL A 77 9.34 -2.54 -1.07
C VAL A 77 9.94 -3.24 0.15
N THR A 78 10.50 -4.44 -0.06
CA THR A 78 11.28 -5.12 0.98
C THR A 78 12.60 -4.38 1.26
N ALA A 79 13.21 -4.64 2.43
CA ALA A 79 14.50 -4.06 2.77
C ALA A 79 15.60 -4.34 1.73
N ASP A 80 15.65 -5.59 1.24
CA ASP A 80 16.64 -6.01 0.25
C ASP A 80 16.44 -5.25 -1.08
N MET A 81 15.18 -5.06 -1.49
CA MET A 81 14.85 -4.29 -2.69
C MET A 81 15.19 -2.80 -2.53
N LYS A 82 14.92 -2.21 -1.35
CA LYS A 82 15.26 -0.81 -1.06
C LYS A 82 16.76 -0.56 -1.19
N ASP A 83 17.58 -1.48 -0.70
CA ASP A 83 19.04 -1.36 -0.81
C ASP A 83 19.50 -1.56 -2.26
N LYS A 84 18.92 -2.53 -2.98
CA LYS A 84 19.19 -2.76 -4.41
C LYS A 84 18.85 -1.55 -5.28
N MET A 85 17.65 -0.96 -5.13
CA MET A 85 17.23 0.22 -5.87
C MET A 85 18.16 1.42 -5.60
N ALA A 86 18.62 1.57 -4.36
CA ALA A 86 19.56 2.63 -4.01
C ALA A 86 20.93 2.43 -4.70
N ASP A 87 21.44 1.20 -4.70
CA ASP A 87 22.70 0.87 -5.37
C ASP A 87 22.59 1.05 -6.89
N GLU A 88 21.51 0.58 -7.52
CA GLU A 88 21.26 0.74 -8.96
C GLU A 88 21.08 2.20 -9.36
N ALA A 89 20.36 2.99 -8.58
CA ALA A 89 20.23 4.43 -8.82
C ALA A 89 21.59 5.13 -8.76
N LEU A 90 22.44 4.78 -7.78
CA LEU A 90 23.78 5.34 -7.65
C LEU A 90 24.70 4.94 -8.81
N ASP A 91 24.68 3.67 -9.22
CA ASP A 91 25.46 3.17 -10.35
C ASP A 91 25.02 3.83 -11.66
N LEU A 92 23.71 4.02 -11.85
CA LEU A 92 23.16 4.71 -13.01
C LEU A 92 23.57 6.19 -13.01
N ILE A 93 23.45 6.90 -11.88
CA ILE A 93 23.89 8.30 -11.76
C ILE A 93 25.37 8.43 -12.09
N ASN A 94 26.23 7.57 -11.53
CA ASN A 94 27.67 7.60 -11.81
C ASN A 94 27.97 7.36 -13.30
N SER A 95 27.30 6.37 -13.91
CA SER A 95 27.41 6.06 -15.33
C SER A 95 27.00 7.24 -16.22
N LEU A 96 25.89 7.93 -15.89
CA LEU A 96 25.41 9.08 -16.64
C LEU A 96 26.29 10.33 -16.45
N MET A 97 26.86 10.52 -15.26
CA MET A 97 27.83 11.59 -14.99
C MET A 97 29.12 11.40 -15.81
N ASP A 98 29.60 10.16 -15.96
CA ASP A 98 30.78 9.84 -16.78
C ASP A 98 30.55 10.10 -18.28
N MET A 99 29.29 10.13 -18.73
CA MET A 99 28.93 10.48 -20.11
C MET A 99 29.01 11.99 -20.40
N GLY A 100 29.21 12.83 -19.38
CA GLY A 100 29.33 14.28 -19.54
C GLY A 100 28.03 14.96 -20.00
N LEU A 101 26.88 14.35 -19.68
CA LEU A 101 25.56 14.90 -19.99
C LEU A 101 25.30 16.22 -19.24
N SER A 102 24.48 17.07 -19.84
CA SER A 102 23.97 18.26 -19.14
C SER A 102 22.93 17.83 -18.09
N GLY A 103 22.64 18.70 -17.12
CA GLY A 103 21.73 18.34 -16.01
C GLY A 103 20.33 17.93 -16.46
N GLU A 104 19.81 18.52 -17.55
CA GLU A 104 18.50 18.15 -18.12
C GLU A 104 18.58 16.80 -18.85
N ASP A 105 19.60 16.57 -19.69
CA ASP A 105 19.80 15.31 -20.41
C ASP A 105 20.08 14.13 -19.46
N LEU A 106 20.75 14.40 -18.34
CA LEU A 106 21.04 13.40 -17.30
C LEU A 106 19.75 12.93 -16.65
N LEU A 107 18.84 13.86 -16.35
CA LEU A 107 17.57 13.57 -15.70
C LEU A 107 16.66 12.77 -16.64
N GLU A 108 16.54 13.17 -17.90
CA GLU A 108 15.75 12.45 -18.91
C GLU A 108 16.27 11.03 -19.14
N GLU A 109 17.59 10.85 -19.25
CA GLU A 109 18.17 9.51 -19.47
C GLU A 109 18.15 8.65 -18.20
N PHE A 110 18.16 9.27 -17.02
CA PHE A 110 17.95 8.58 -15.74
C PHE A 110 16.53 8.01 -15.67
N GLU A 111 15.50 8.86 -15.82
CA GLU A 111 14.09 8.46 -15.77
C GLU A 111 13.82 7.30 -16.73
N LYS A 112 14.21 7.47 -17.99
CA LYS A 112 14.01 6.46 -19.04
C LYS A 112 14.66 5.11 -18.73
N ARG A 113 15.85 5.09 -18.13
CA ARG A 113 16.56 3.85 -17.84
C ARG A 113 16.09 3.21 -16.54
N PHE A 114 15.77 4.03 -15.55
CA PHE A 114 15.27 3.58 -14.26
C PHE A 114 13.88 2.93 -14.39
N GLU A 115 12.96 3.56 -15.14
CA GLU A 115 11.61 3.03 -15.42
C GLU A 115 11.62 1.64 -16.10
N THR A 116 12.61 1.35 -16.93
CA THR A 116 12.64 0.08 -17.69
C THR A 116 12.95 -1.17 -16.86
N HIS A 117 13.20 -1.08 -15.55
CA HIS A 117 13.74 -2.20 -14.75
C HIS A 117 12.81 -2.79 -13.67
N HIS A 118 11.57 -2.32 -13.48
CA HIS A 118 10.83 -2.61 -12.23
C HIS A 118 9.89 -3.83 -12.18
N GLU A 119 10.02 -4.84 -13.04
CA GLU A 119 9.42 -6.17 -12.76
C GLU A 119 10.33 -7.00 -11.83
N GLU A 120 10.51 -6.55 -10.58
CA GLU A 120 11.48 -7.15 -9.67
C GLU A 120 10.85 -7.82 -8.45
N GLU A 121 11.43 -8.96 -8.04
CA GLU A 121 11.11 -9.62 -6.78
C GLU A 121 11.38 -8.66 -5.61
N GLY A 122 10.35 -8.34 -4.82
CA GLY A 122 10.48 -7.50 -3.63
C GLY A 122 9.64 -6.22 -3.63
N VAL A 123 9.00 -5.88 -4.76
CA VAL A 123 7.93 -4.87 -4.80
C VAL A 123 6.63 -5.49 -4.32
N LEU A 124 6.07 -4.96 -3.23
CA LEU A 124 4.84 -5.47 -2.61
C LEU A 124 3.59 -4.70 -3.05
N LEU A 125 3.77 -3.43 -3.41
CA LEU A 125 2.74 -2.53 -3.90
C LEU A 125 3.41 -1.44 -4.74
N GLU A 126 2.78 -1.07 -5.84
CA GLU A 126 3.19 0.02 -6.71
C GLU A 126 1.94 0.74 -7.21
N VAL A 127 1.97 2.06 -7.16
CA VAL A 127 0.91 2.93 -7.68
C VAL A 127 1.54 4.18 -8.26
N VAL A 128 1.20 4.48 -9.51
CA VAL A 128 1.52 5.75 -10.15
C VAL A 128 0.26 6.63 -10.16
N LEU A 129 0.41 7.91 -9.79
CA LEU A 129 -0.69 8.88 -9.71
C LEU A 129 -0.33 10.17 -10.42
N GLU A 130 -1.22 10.63 -11.30
CA GLU A 130 -1.12 11.96 -11.93
C GLU A 130 -1.48 13.08 -10.93
N PRO A 131 -1.10 14.35 -11.21
CA PRO A 131 -1.42 15.47 -10.34
C PRO A 131 -2.92 15.58 -10.00
N GLY A 132 -3.22 15.52 -8.70
CA GLY A 132 -4.58 15.62 -8.18
C GLY A 132 -5.35 14.30 -8.10
N GLU A 133 -4.79 13.19 -8.59
CA GLU A 133 -5.40 11.87 -8.47
C GLU A 133 -5.35 11.32 -7.04
N GLU A 134 -6.32 10.48 -6.72
CA GLU A 134 -6.35 9.68 -5.50
C GLU A 134 -6.70 8.23 -5.81
N THR A 135 -6.14 7.32 -5.04
CA THR A 135 -6.49 5.90 -5.07
C THR A 135 -6.60 5.32 -3.68
N VAL A 136 -7.23 4.15 -3.58
CA VAL A 136 -7.29 3.35 -2.38
C VAL A 136 -6.78 1.97 -2.69
N VAL A 137 -5.75 1.55 -1.96
CA VAL A 137 -5.13 0.24 -2.09
C VAL A 137 -5.14 -0.48 -0.76
N GLU A 138 -5.25 -1.80 -0.81
CA GLU A 138 -5.23 -2.66 0.36
C GLU A 138 -4.09 -3.66 0.22
N ILE A 139 -3.31 -3.82 1.28
CA ILE A 139 -2.18 -4.75 1.34
C ILE A 139 -2.28 -5.62 2.59
N VAL A 140 -1.87 -6.88 2.46
CA VAL A 140 -1.71 -7.82 3.57
C VAL A 140 -0.25 -8.23 3.63
N PHE A 141 0.39 -8.03 4.78
CA PHE A 141 1.76 -8.48 4.99
C PHE A 141 1.76 -9.93 5.48
N GLU A 142 2.21 -10.85 4.64
CA GLU A 142 2.20 -12.30 4.94
C GLU A 142 3.40 -12.76 5.76
N GLU A 143 4.51 -12.02 5.69
CA GLU A 143 5.76 -12.35 6.35
C GLU A 143 6.20 -11.25 7.32
N PRO A 144 6.83 -11.60 8.45
CA PRO A 144 7.40 -10.60 9.35
C PRO A 144 8.64 -9.95 8.71
N GLY A 145 8.73 -8.62 8.76
CA GLY A 145 9.88 -7.91 8.20
C GLY A 145 9.75 -6.39 8.34
N THR A 146 10.72 -5.68 7.74
CA THR A 146 10.64 -4.23 7.55
C THR A 146 10.51 -3.96 6.05
N CYS A 147 9.50 -3.17 5.70
CA CYS A 147 9.28 -2.67 4.34
C CYS A 147 9.48 -1.16 4.36
N TYR A 148 9.75 -0.59 3.18
CA TYR A 148 10.00 0.83 2.97
C TYR A 148 8.97 1.39 1.99
#